data_AF-A0A1Y6BWP2-F1
#
_entry.id   AF-A0A1Y6BWP2-F1
#
_cell.length_a   1.000
_cell.length_b   1.000
_cell.length_c   1.000
_cell.angle_alpha   90.00
_cell.angle_beta   90.00
_cell.angle_gamma   90.00
#
_symmetry.space_group_name_H-M   'P 1'
#
loop_
_entity.id
_entity.type
_entity.pdbx_description
1 polymer ?
#
loop_
_entity_poly.entity_id
_entity_poly.type
_entity_poly.pdbx_seq_one_letter_code
_entity_poly.pdbx_strand_id
1 'polypeptide(L)'
;MKMFKLALIMSLLAGVVACGGSSGGGGGTQPTAEPTTEPTTEPTTEPTTEPSLEPSGEPMGDGGFAGYNFDLKGGADGNSYTVNNGADLQQLLDDANDSNSPITIYVDGTITDFNTGTGGSIQIKDMDNVSIIGVADRGEFDGIGISIRRANNIIIQNLKIHEVLTSGKDAISIEGDDNGTTTSNIWIDHNELYGSLAVDKDYYDGLLDTKNGAENITISYNYIHNHWKASLHGSSDNDSGDRKITFHHNYFEKLESRVPLFRFGQGHIYNNYYKDINSTAINSRMGAKILVENNVFENTQNPIVSFYSSDIGYWNSIGNEFTGVNWTAPDADEATAGPDGVTGNDTSITVPYNYTLDAVDGVKAHVMANAGVGKIDQSSVDIPDPETPAGEIPTPEPAVPGDVTLPYSENFAAADADELLSAAYRDVSGASGTGVPMYHKVTGTVEVTAQELTITGARVSIGNTTPAVTTTEGDAVTTGALDLASPYQVKFKVVSVAGTTTKKFALYVDNNTPGQANSIHGGDSKFYSVALDTFTPGETVTVPGFVATNASFLTLRTESEATITIDDLVIEAIE
;
A
#
# COMPACT_ATOMS: atom_id res chain seq x y z
N MET A 1 41.44 34.83 -25.31
CA MET A 1 42.19 35.94 -25.98
C MET A 1 41.34 36.44 -27.14
N LYS A 2 41.12 37.76 -27.26
CA LYS A 2 40.12 38.42 -28.15
C LYS A 2 38.64 38.12 -27.78
N MET A 3 37.65 38.96 -28.11
CA MET A 3 37.49 40.42 -27.94
C MET A 3 36.06 40.81 -28.37
N PHE A 4 35.35 41.58 -27.54
CA PHE A 4 34.27 42.54 -27.88
C PHE A 4 33.34 42.33 -29.09
N LYS A 5 32.03 42.43 -28.84
CA LYS A 5 31.26 43.60 -29.33
C LYS A 5 30.05 43.91 -28.44
N LEU A 6 29.89 45.20 -28.16
CA LEU A 6 28.80 45.82 -27.40
C LEU A 6 28.04 46.75 -28.36
N ALA A 7 26.72 46.86 -28.24
CA ALA A 7 25.95 47.91 -28.90
C ALA A 7 24.84 48.42 -27.98
N LEU A 8 24.97 49.69 -27.57
CA LEU A 8 23.98 50.46 -26.82
C LEU A 8 23.47 51.55 -27.75
N ILE A 9 22.15 51.78 -27.81
CA ILE A 9 21.57 52.98 -28.41
C ILE A 9 20.61 53.61 -27.40
N MET A 10 20.87 54.88 -27.11
CA MET A 10 20.04 55.76 -26.30
C MET A 10 19.89 57.05 -27.10
N SER A 11 18.68 57.60 -27.22
CA SER A 11 18.45 58.93 -27.76
C SER A 11 17.39 59.67 -26.94
N LEU A 12 17.60 60.97 -26.80
CA LEU A 12 16.94 61.87 -25.86
C LEU A 12 16.50 63.10 -26.64
N LEU A 13 15.30 63.64 -26.42
CA LEU A 13 15.06 65.09 -26.43
C LEU A 13 13.69 65.47 -25.81
N ALA A 14 13.56 66.73 -25.42
CA ALA A 14 12.54 67.23 -24.49
C ALA A 14 11.60 68.29 -25.10
N GLY A 15 10.53 68.63 -24.37
CA GLY A 15 9.66 69.79 -24.61
C GLY A 15 8.90 70.17 -23.32
N VAL A 16 8.81 71.47 -23.01
CA VAL A 16 8.40 72.03 -21.70
C VAL A 16 7.30 73.10 -21.89
N VAL A 17 6.70 73.54 -20.76
CA VAL A 17 5.86 74.76 -20.52
C VAL A 17 4.35 74.44 -20.34
N ALA A 18 3.56 74.91 -19.35
CA ALA A 18 3.67 75.51 -17.99
C ALA A 18 2.58 76.60 -17.78
N CYS A 19 2.38 77.03 -16.51
CA CYS A 19 1.39 78.00 -15.96
C CYS A 19 -0.06 77.50 -15.75
N GLY A 20 -0.77 77.84 -14.64
CA GLY A 20 -0.35 78.51 -13.39
C GLY A 20 -1.51 79.08 -12.51
N GLY A 21 -1.24 79.38 -11.22
CA GLY A 21 -2.11 80.13 -10.25
C GLY A 21 -3.11 79.29 -9.43
N SER A 22 -3.27 79.34 -8.07
CA SER A 22 -3.21 80.38 -7.01
C SER A 22 -4.46 81.29 -6.95
N SER A 23 -5.12 81.63 -5.82
CA SER A 23 -5.01 81.42 -4.33
C SER A 23 -6.35 81.88 -3.66
N GLY A 24 -6.69 81.76 -2.36
CA GLY A 24 -6.07 81.21 -1.12
C GLY A 24 -6.59 81.93 0.17
N GLY A 25 -6.69 81.26 1.34
CA GLY A 25 -7.21 81.78 2.64
C GLY A 25 -8.59 81.21 3.04
N GLY A 26 -9.03 81.14 4.32
CA GLY A 26 -8.41 81.48 5.61
C GLY A 26 -9.44 81.99 6.65
N GLY A 27 -9.56 81.35 7.83
CA GLY A 27 -10.41 81.80 8.96
C GLY A 27 -11.40 80.74 9.47
N GLY A 28 -11.55 80.57 10.79
CA GLY A 28 -12.40 79.53 11.40
C GLY A 28 -13.17 79.98 12.64
N THR A 29 -13.91 79.04 13.24
CA THR A 29 -14.58 79.14 14.55
C THR A 29 -14.68 77.75 15.23
N GLN A 30 -14.81 77.72 16.55
CA GLN A 30 -14.82 76.53 17.43
C GLN A 30 -15.92 76.71 18.52
N PRO A 31 -16.17 75.77 19.46
CA PRO A 31 -17.06 74.60 19.38
C PRO A 31 -18.30 74.64 20.31
N THR A 32 -19.18 73.64 20.20
CA THR A 32 -20.03 73.08 21.29
C THR A 32 -20.43 71.65 20.84
N ALA A 33 -20.57 70.59 21.66
CA ALA A 33 -20.76 70.50 23.11
C ALA A 33 -19.97 69.32 23.77
N GLU A 34 -20.17 69.14 25.08
CA GLU A 34 -19.42 68.29 26.03
C GLU A 34 -19.81 66.80 26.07
N PRO A 35 -18.99 65.93 26.72
CA PRO A 35 -19.23 64.48 26.79
C PRO A 35 -20.08 64.05 28.00
N THR A 36 -20.61 62.84 27.93
CA THR A 36 -21.17 62.11 29.08
C THR A 36 -20.38 60.83 29.34
N THR A 37 -20.03 60.60 30.60
CA THR A 37 -19.32 59.42 31.12
C THR A 37 -20.20 58.63 32.09
N GLU A 38 -19.74 57.42 32.42
CA GLU A 38 -20.19 56.48 33.47
C GLU A 38 -21.15 55.34 33.04
N PRO A 39 -21.05 54.17 33.71
CA PRO A 39 -21.06 52.89 32.98
C PRO A 39 -22.20 51.93 33.35
N THR A 40 -22.34 50.87 32.56
CA THR A 40 -23.07 49.65 32.95
C THR A 40 -22.15 48.44 32.87
N THR A 41 -21.94 47.79 34.02
CA THR A 41 -21.25 46.51 34.17
C THR A 41 -22.24 45.36 34.10
N GLU A 42 -22.07 44.44 33.15
CA GLU A 42 -22.10 42.97 33.38
C GLU A 42 -21.67 42.23 32.09
N PRO A 43 -21.15 40.99 32.18
CA PRO A 43 -20.38 40.37 31.10
C PRO A 43 -21.23 39.49 30.17
N THR A 44 -21.15 39.73 28.86
CA THR A 44 -21.54 38.73 27.84
C THR A 44 -20.30 38.01 27.33
N THR A 45 -20.10 36.79 27.81
CA THR A 45 -19.22 35.79 27.18
C THR A 45 -19.95 35.12 26.02
N GLU A 46 -19.52 35.39 24.78
CA GLU A 46 -19.51 34.42 23.67
C GLU A 46 -18.82 35.04 22.44
N PRO A 47 -17.69 34.47 21.95
CA PRO A 47 -17.05 34.92 20.73
C PRO A 47 -17.79 34.36 19.51
N THR A 48 -18.54 35.20 18.82
CA THR A 48 -19.25 34.83 17.58
C THR A 48 -18.35 34.98 16.36
N THR A 49 -17.61 33.92 16.04
CA THR A 49 -17.22 33.50 14.67
C THR A 49 -16.61 32.11 14.76
N GLU A 50 -17.42 31.06 14.60
CA GLU A 50 -16.90 29.75 14.21
C GLU A 50 -16.44 29.82 12.73
N PRO A 51 -15.34 29.15 12.35
CA PRO A 51 -15.02 28.97 10.95
C PRO A 51 -16.07 28.07 10.29
N SER A 52 -16.68 28.55 9.22
CA SER A 52 -17.71 27.83 8.46
C SER A 52 -17.10 26.65 7.71
N LEU A 53 -17.06 25.48 8.34
CA LEU A 53 -16.79 24.19 7.68
C LEU A 53 -18.03 23.72 6.90
N GLU A 54 -18.36 24.46 5.84
CA GLU A 54 -19.35 24.04 4.83
C GLU A 54 -18.55 23.56 3.60
N PRO A 55 -18.57 22.27 3.24
CA PRO A 55 -17.93 21.81 2.02
C PRO A 55 -18.67 22.38 0.82
N SER A 56 -17.97 23.12 -0.06
CA SER A 56 -18.54 23.60 -1.31
C SER A 56 -18.84 22.41 -2.22
N GLY A 57 -20.11 22.03 -2.31
CA GLY A 57 -20.61 20.83 -3.03
C GLY A 57 -20.54 20.89 -4.56
N GLU A 58 -19.39 21.25 -5.11
CA GLU A 58 -18.94 20.83 -6.44
C GLU A 58 -17.96 19.66 -6.22
N PRO A 59 -17.94 18.62 -7.08
CA PRO A 59 -16.90 17.62 -7.00
C PRO A 59 -15.55 18.31 -7.27
N MET A 60 -14.72 18.41 -6.24
CA MET A 60 -13.38 18.96 -6.38
C MET A 60 -12.61 18.00 -7.29
N GLY A 61 -12.30 18.45 -8.51
CA GLY A 61 -11.59 17.64 -9.50
C GLY A 61 -10.19 17.27 -9.02
N ASP A 62 -9.43 16.57 -9.87
CA ASP A 62 -8.09 16.06 -9.51
C ASP A 62 -7.11 17.14 -9.00
N GLY A 63 -7.37 18.43 -9.22
CA GLY A 63 -6.56 19.53 -8.69
C GLY A 63 -5.21 19.67 -9.37
N GLY A 64 -5.03 19.04 -10.54
CA GLY A 64 -3.73 18.88 -11.16
C GLY A 64 -3.75 18.76 -12.68
N PHE A 65 -2.75 18.06 -13.20
CA PHE A 65 -2.57 17.90 -14.64
C PHE A 65 -3.47 16.81 -15.25
N ALA A 66 -3.96 15.83 -14.47
CA ALA A 66 -4.73 14.70 -15.01
C ALA A 66 -6.08 15.13 -15.60
N GLY A 67 -6.78 16.09 -14.98
CA GLY A 67 -8.00 16.69 -15.51
C GLY A 67 -7.78 17.97 -16.32
N TYR A 68 -6.53 18.45 -16.47
CA TYR A 68 -6.31 19.73 -17.16
C TYR A 68 -6.60 19.65 -18.66
N ASN A 69 -7.62 20.40 -19.12
CA ASN A 69 -8.18 20.32 -20.47
C ASN A 69 -8.65 18.90 -20.87
N PHE A 70 -8.99 18.05 -19.90
CA PHE A 70 -9.41 16.67 -20.12
C PHE A 70 -10.62 16.33 -19.26
N ASP A 71 -11.55 15.52 -19.78
CA ASP A 71 -12.73 15.05 -19.05
C ASP A 71 -12.36 13.76 -18.27
N LEU A 72 -11.59 13.93 -17.19
CA LEU A 72 -11.08 12.84 -16.37
C LEU A 72 -12.24 12.17 -15.61
N LYS A 73 -12.50 10.92 -15.95
CA LYS A 73 -13.66 10.14 -15.49
C LYS A 73 -13.35 8.69 -15.13
N GLY A 74 -12.16 8.20 -15.46
CA GLY A 74 -11.83 6.78 -15.35
C GLY A 74 -12.86 5.94 -16.11
N GLY A 75 -13.37 4.91 -15.43
CA GLY A 75 -14.41 4.02 -15.93
C GLY A 75 -15.86 4.45 -15.68
N ALA A 76 -16.12 5.72 -15.37
CA ALA A 76 -17.49 6.23 -15.28
C ALA A 76 -18.21 6.14 -16.65
N ASP A 77 -19.55 6.18 -16.61
CA ASP A 77 -20.44 5.90 -17.75
C ASP A 77 -20.33 4.47 -18.33
N GLY A 78 -19.51 3.60 -17.72
CA GLY A 78 -19.26 2.21 -18.09
C GLY A 78 -19.94 1.16 -17.22
N ASN A 79 -19.51 -0.09 -17.36
CA ASN A 79 -19.94 -1.17 -16.47
C ASN A 79 -19.22 -1.07 -15.11
N SER A 80 -19.88 -1.51 -14.04
CA SER A 80 -19.32 -1.59 -12.69
C SER A 80 -19.36 -3.03 -12.17
N TYR A 81 -18.27 -3.48 -11.54
CA TYR A 81 -18.13 -4.82 -10.97
C TYR A 81 -17.43 -4.75 -9.61
N THR A 82 -17.59 -5.78 -8.78
CA THR A 82 -16.87 -5.91 -7.49
C THR A 82 -16.12 -7.23 -7.46
N VAL A 83 -14.83 -7.20 -7.12
CA VAL A 83 -13.92 -8.36 -7.08
C VAL A 83 -13.21 -8.47 -5.74
N ASN A 84 -12.75 -9.68 -5.40
CA ASN A 84 -11.97 -9.98 -4.20
C ASN A 84 -10.70 -10.81 -4.48
N ASN A 85 -10.34 -10.98 -5.76
CA ASN A 85 -9.18 -11.73 -6.23
C ASN A 85 -8.68 -11.13 -7.55
N GLY A 86 -7.39 -11.31 -7.85
CA GLY A 86 -6.75 -10.67 -9.01
C GLY A 86 -7.05 -11.33 -10.36
N ALA A 87 -7.44 -12.61 -10.37
CA ALA A 87 -7.83 -13.31 -11.59
C ALA A 87 -9.11 -12.73 -12.20
N ASP A 88 -10.16 -12.55 -11.39
CA ASP A 88 -11.41 -11.88 -11.81
C ASP A 88 -11.14 -10.42 -12.22
N LEU A 89 -10.28 -9.72 -11.46
CA LEU A 89 -9.88 -8.34 -11.77
C LEU A 89 -9.23 -8.24 -13.16
N GLN A 90 -8.22 -9.08 -13.44
CA GLN A 90 -7.53 -9.06 -14.74
C GLN A 90 -8.46 -9.49 -15.88
N GLN A 91 -9.30 -10.51 -15.68
CA GLN A 91 -10.25 -10.95 -16.70
C GLN A 91 -11.25 -9.85 -17.08
N LEU A 92 -11.74 -9.08 -16.09
CA LEU A 92 -12.62 -7.94 -16.34
C LEU A 92 -11.92 -6.80 -17.10
N LEU A 93 -10.63 -6.53 -16.83
CA LEU A 93 -9.85 -5.58 -17.61
C LEU A 93 -9.66 -6.06 -19.05
N ASP A 94 -9.35 -7.34 -19.24
CA ASP A 94 -9.16 -7.95 -20.56
C ASP A 94 -10.48 -7.92 -21.38
N ASP A 95 -11.61 -8.27 -20.77
CA ASP A 95 -12.96 -8.20 -21.39
C ASP A 95 -13.36 -6.76 -21.75
N ALA A 96 -13.04 -5.79 -20.89
CA ALA A 96 -13.29 -4.37 -21.14
C ALA A 96 -12.42 -3.82 -22.28
N ASN A 97 -11.17 -4.29 -22.37
CA ASN A 97 -10.25 -3.96 -23.46
C ASN A 97 -10.75 -4.52 -24.80
N ASP A 98 -11.04 -5.83 -24.86
CA ASP A 98 -11.53 -6.52 -26.06
C ASP A 98 -12.87 -5.93 -26.58
N SER A 99 -13.71 -5.40 -25.67
CA SER A 99 -14.96 -4.73 -26.02
C SER A 99 -14.83 -3.21 -26.22
N ASN A 100 -13.69 -2.62 -25.90
CA ASN A 100 -13.45 -1.16 -25.85
C ASN A 100 -14.54 -0.42 -25.04
N SER A 101 -14.80 -0.91 -23.82
CA SER A 101 -15.82 -0.38 -22.91
C SER A 101 -15.18 0.25 -21.67
N PRO A 102 -15.66 1.43 -21.19
CA PRO A 102 -15.25 1.94 -19.88
C PRO A 102 -15.64 0.97 -18.76
N ILE A 103 -14.79 0.85 -17.74
CA ILE A 103 -14.99 -0.10 -16.64
C ILE A 103 -14.56 0.45 -15.29
N THR A 104 -15.45 0.34 -14.30
CA THR A 104 -15.14 0.55 -12.88
C THR A 104 -15.09 -0.79 -12.16
N ILE A 105 -13.96 -1.10 -11.52
CA ILE A 105 -13.78 -2.31 -10.71
C ILE A 105 -13.60 -1.89 -9.25
N TYR A 106 -14.55 -2.29 -8.42
CA TYR A 106 -14.46 -2.16 -6.97
C TYR A 106 -13.71 -3.34 -6.38
N VAL A 107 -12.75 -3.08 -5.49
CA VAL A 107 -11.94 -4.12 -4.84
C VAL A 107 -12.40 -4.26 -3.38
N ASP A 108 -13.02 -5.39 -3.07
CA ASP A 108 -13.53 -5.74 -1.73
C ASP A 108 -12.84 -7.01 -1.21
N GLY A 109 -11.55 -6.87 -0.89
CA GLY A 109 -10.67 -7.96 -0.46
C GLY A 109 -9.21 -7.76 -0.89
N THR A 110 -8.39 -8.76 -0.60
CA THR A 110 -6.95 -8.74 -0.83
C THR A 110 -6.58 -9.42 -2.16
N ILE A 111 -6.06 -8.63 -3.09
CA ILE A 111 -5.43 -9.07 -4.34
C ILE A 111 -4.00 -9.51 -4.04
N THR A 112 -3.58 -10.67 -4.55
CA THR A 112 -2.22 -11.22 -4.35
C THR A 112 -1.70 -11.83 -5.65
N ASP A 113 -0.39 -12.01 -5.80
CA ASP A 113 0.15 -12.79 -6.94
C ASP A 113 -0.45 -14.19 -7.00
N PHE A 114 -0.67 -14.81 -5.83
CA PHE A 114 -1.29 -16.13 -5.70
C PHE A 114 -2.71 -16.18 -6.29
N ASN A 115 -3.58 -15.23 -5.95
CA ASN A 115 -4.94 -15.17 -6.47
C ASN A 115 -5.06 -14.42 -7.82
N THR A 116 -3.93 -14.13 -8.46
CA THR A 116 -3.82 -13.58 -9.83
C THR A 116 -3.23 -14.61 -10.81
N GLY A 117 -2.24 -15.40 -10.37
CA GLY A 117 -1.65 -16.50 -11.14
C GLY A 117 -0.67 -16.11 -12.25
N THR A 118 -0.24 -14.84 -12.34
CA THR A 118 0.56 -14.32 -13.46
C THR A 118 2.06 -14.18 -13.16
N GLY A 119 2.48 -14.10 -11.89
CA GLY A 119 3.85 -13.75 -11.51
C GLY A 119 4.20 -12.29 -11.76
N GLY A 120 3.21 -11.43 -12.00
CA GLY A 120 3.36 -10.06 -12.49
C GLY A 120 2.26 -9.14 -12.00
N SER A 121 2.49 -7.83 -12.08
CA SER A 121 1.50 -6.81 -11.72
C SER A 121 0.21 -6.93 -12.54
N ILE A 122 -0.92 -6.52 -11.97
CA ILE A 122 -2.17 -6.29 -12.70
C ILE A 122 -1.93 -5.32 -13.87
N GLN A 123 -2.43 -5.65 -15.06
CA GLN A 123 -2.16 -4.94 -16.30
C GLN A 123 -3.36 -4.09 -16.73
N ILE A 124 -3.23 -2.76 -16.66
CA ILE A 124 -4.10 -1.81 -17.35
C ILE A 124 -3.35 -1.41 -18.63
N LYS A 125 -3.65 -2.06 -19.74
CA LYS A 125 -2.76 -2.04 -20.90
C LYS A 125 -3.49 -2.08 -22.23
N ASP A 126 -3.06 -1.23 -23.16
CA ASP A 126 -3.67 -1.06 -24.49
C ASP A 126 -5.17 -0.65 -24.43
N MET A 127 -5.61 -0.06 -23.31
CA MET A 127 -7.02 0.24 -23.00
C MET A 127 -7.18 1.62 -22.33
N ASP A 128 -8.34 2.25 -22.50
CA ASP A 128 -8.67 3.55 -21.91
C ASP A 128 -9.92 3.47 -21.03
N ASN A 129 -10.12 4.46 -20.14
CA ASN A 129 -11.33 4.65 -19.32
C ASN A 129 -11.52 3.56 -18.25
N VAL A 130 -10.60 3.51 -17.30
CA VAL A 130 -10.59 2.51 -16.21
C VAL A 130 -10.63 3.21 -14.85
N SER A 131 -11.44 2.70 -13.93
CA SER A 131 -11.35 3.02 -12.50
C SER A 131 -11.12 1.73 -11.71
N ILE A 132 -10.11 1.68 -10.85
CA ILE A 132 -9.96 0.64 -9.82
C ILE A 132 -10.07 1.32 -8.46
N ILE A 133 -11.07 0.94 -7.67
CA ILE A 133 -11.47 1.66 -6.44
C ILE A 133 -11.62 0.67 -5.28
N GLY A 134 -10.93 0.86 -4.16
CA GLY A 134 -11.14 0.03 -2.97
C GLY A 134 -12.49 0.28 -2.30
N VAL A 135 -13.15 -0.77 -1.77
CA VAL A 135 -14.39 -0.64 -1.01
C VAL A 135 -14.09 -0.36 0.47
N ALA A 136 -14.58 0.76 0.99
CA ALA A 136 -14.30 1.29 2.32
C ALA A 136 -12.79 1.34 2.63
N ASP A 137 -12.28 0.44 3.46
CA ASP A 137 -10.87 0.28 3.86
C ASP A 137 -10.31 -1.10 3.48
N ARG A 138 -11.01 -1.86 2.64
CA ARG A 138 -10.77 -3.30 2.36
C ARG A 138 -10.17 -3.61 1.00
N GLY A 139 -10.00 -2.62 0.13
CA GLY A 139 -9.33 -2.81 -1.16
C GLY A 139 -7.82 -2.90 -0.96
N GLU A 140 -7.26 -4.09 -1.08
CA GLU A 140 -5.85 -4.37 -0.73
C GLU A 140 -5.14 -5.13 -1.84
N PHE A 141 -3.85 -4.85 -2.02
CA PHE A 141 -2.94 -5.49 -2.96
C PHE A 141 -1.66 -5.83 -2.19
N ASP A 142 -1.54 -7.10 -1.80
CA ASP A 142 -0.44 -7.63 -0.99
C ASP A 142 0.53 -8.42 -1.88
N GLY A 143 1.79 -7.98 -1.93
CA GLY A 143 2.85 -8.60 -2.73
C GLY A 143 2.75 -8.36 -4.25
N ILE A 144 1.69 -7.71 -4.74
CA ILE A 144 1.41 -7.45 -6.16
C ILE A 144 1.13 -5.96 -6.44
N GLY A 145 1.61 -5.44 -7.57
CA GLY A 145 1.40 -4.06 -8.00
C GLY A 145 0.44 -3.91 -9.19
N ILE A 146 0.31 -2.68 -9.67
CA ILE A 146 -0.45 -2.30 -10.87
C ILE A 146 0.50 -1.71 -11.91
N SER A 147 0.31 -2.07 -13.18
CA SER A 147 1.11 -1.63 -14.32
C SER A 147 0.18 -0.98 -15.36
N ILE A 148 0.29 0.34 -15.52
CA ILE A 148 -0.47 1.16 -16.46
C ILE A 148 0.41 1.45 -17.67
N ARG A 149 0.04 0.97 -18.86
CA ARG A 149 0.86 1.15 -20.07
C ARG A 149 0.05 1.25 -21.36
N ARG A 150 0.28 2.33 -22.12
CA ARG A 150 -0.50 2.67 -23.33
C ARG A 150 -1.99 2.74 -23.02
N ALA A 151 -2.29 3.53 -22.00
CA ALA A 151 -3.61 3.64 -21.39
C ALA A 151 -3.87 5.09 -20.96
N ASN A 152 -5.08 5.58 -21.22
CA ASN A 152 -5.49 6.96 -20.96
C ASN A 152 -6.80 7.03 -20.18
N ASN A 153 -7.01 8.10 -19.40
CA ASN A 153 -8.19 8.28 -18.53
C ASN A 153 -8.32 7.16 -17.49
N ILE A 154 -7.37 7.11 -16.55
CA ILE A 154 -7.29 6.03 -15.54
C ILE A 154 -7.39 6.62 -14.13
N ILE A 155 -8.18 6.00 -13.26
CA ILE A 155 -8.31 6.35 -11.84
C ILE A 155 -7.92 5.13 -10.99
N ILE A 156 -6.99 5.29 -10.06
CA ILE A 156 -6.62 4.30 -9.04
C ILE A 156 -6.86 4.94 -7.68
N GLN A 157 -7.86 4.46 -6.94
CA GLN A 157 -8.35 5.16 -5.76
C GLN A 157 -8.60 4.25 -4.56
N ASN A 158 -8.26 4.72 -3.36
CA ASN A 158 -8.66 4.09 -2.10
C ASN A 158 -8.16 2.63 -1.92
N LEU A 159 -7.00 2.29 -2.50
CA LEU A 159 -6.35 0.99 -2.37
C LEU A 159 -5.17 1.04 -1.40
N LYS A 160 -4.96 -0.03 -0.64
CA LYS A 160 -3.69 -0.31 0.03
C LYS A 160 -2.85 -1.20 -0.88
N ILE A 161 -1.65 -0.78 -1.28
CA ILE A 161 -0.76 -1.56 -2.17
C ILE A 161 0.61 -1.64 -1.52
N HIS A 162 1.08 -2.84 -1.17
CA HIS A 162 2.30 -2.97 -0.39
C HIS A 162 3.19 -4.17 -0.71
N GLU A 163 4.46 -4.01 -0.35
CA GLU A 163 5.46 -5.09 -0.27
C GLU A 163 5.60 -5.91 -1.57
N VAL A 164 5.50 -5.20 -2.70
CA VAL A 164 5.36 -5.81 -4.03
C VAL A 164 6.61 -6.59 -4.47
N LEU A 165 6.40 -7.89 -4.71
CA LEU A 165 7.43 -8.86 -5.11
C LEU A 165 7.20 -9.47 -6.49
N THR A 166 6.04 -9.22 -7.11
CA THR A 166 5.77 -9.60 -8.52
C THR A 166 6.81 -9.02 -9.47
N SER A 167 6.93 -9.63 -10.67
CA SER A 167 7.81 -9.09 -11.71
C SER A 167 7.45 -7.63 -12.04
N GLY A 168 8.45 -6.76 -11.99
CA GLY A 168 8.30 -5.29 -12.00
C GLY A 168 8.63 -4.65 -10.66
N LYS A 169 8.17 -5.21 -9.54
CA LYS A 169 8.38 -4.74 -8.15
C LYS A 169 7.95 -3.30 -7.81
N ASP A 170 7.36 -2.57 -8.74
CA ASP A 170 6.73 -1.28 -8.50
C ASP A 170 5.29 -1.48 -8.01
N ALA A 171 4.87 -0.76 -6.96
CA ALA A 171 3.47 -0.83 -6.49
C ALA A 171 2.49 -0.23 -7.52
N ILE A 172 2.82 0.91 -8.12
CA ILE A 172 2.16 1.46 -9.31
C ILE A 172 3.25 1.90 -10.30
N SER A 173 3.37 1.20 -11.44
CA SER A 173 4.19 1.64 -12.57
C SER A 173 3.32 2.24 -13.66
N ILE A 174 3.74 3.39 -14.20
CA ILE A 174 3.07 4.12 -15.27
C ILE A 174 4.06 4.35 -16.41
N GLU A 175 3.94 3.60 -17.50
CA GLU A 175 4.91 3.63 -18.60
C GLU A 175 4.27 4.00 -19.93
N GLY A 176 4.81 5.04 -20.58
CA GLY A 176 4.54 5.31 -21.99
C GLY A 176 5.26 4.34 -22.93
N ASP A 177 5.27 4.66 -24.23
CA ASP A 177 5.90 3.85 -25.26
C ASP A 177 6.38 4.73 -26.43
N ASP A 178 7.50 4.36 -27.06
CA ASP A 178 8.10 5.11 -28.19
C ASP A 178 7.28 5.01 -29.49
N ASN A 179 6.19 4.24 -29.48
CA ASN A 179 5.38 3.91 -30.65
C ASN A 179 4.30 4.94 -31.02
N GLY A 180 4.15 6.03 -30.24
CA GLY A 180 3.18 7.10 -30.49
C GLY A 180 1.79 6.88 -29.90
N THR A 181 1.62 5.86 -29.04
CA THR A 181 0.47 5.76 -28.12
C THR A 181 0.74 6.58 -26.85
N THR A 182 -0.29 7.21 -26.29
CA THR A 182 -0.15 8.06 -25.11
C THR A 182 -0.49 7.28 -23.84
N THR A 183 0.30 7.46 -22.78
CA THR A 183 -0.09 7.05 -21.42
C THR A 183 -0.27 8.32 -20.60
N SER A 184 -1.52 8.71 -20.36
CA SER A 184 -1.84 10.08 -19.93
C SER A 184 -3.18 10.18 -19.21
N ASN A 185 -3.38 11.28 -18.49
CA ASN A 185 -4.63 11.60 -17.78
C ASN A 185 -4.94 10.52 -16.74
N ILE A 186 -4.04 10.39 -15.76
CA ILE A 186 -4.05 9.35 -14.73
C ILE A 186 -4.11 9.99 -13.35
N TRP A 187 -5.04 9.54 -12.52
CA TRP A 187 -5.24 10.05 -11.16
C TRP A 187 -5.07 8.93 -10.14
N ILE A 188 -4.11 9.10 -9.24
CA ILE A 188 -3.76 8.18 -8.16
C ILE A 188 -4.13 8.85 -6.85
N ASP A 189 -5.24 8.44 -6.23
CA ASP A 189 -5.89 9.21 -5.17
C ASP A 189 -6.24 8.40 -3.90
N HIS A 190 -6.04 8.95 -2.70
CA HIS A 190 -6.43 8.29 -1.44
C HIS A 190 -5.89 6.85 -1.22
N ASN A 191 -4.78 6.47 -1.85
CA ASN A 191 -4.17 5.14 -1.67
C ASN A 191 -3.21 5.10 -0.46
N GLU A 192 -2.92 3.92 0.08
CA GLU A 192 -1.85 3.67 1.03
C GLU A 192 -0.77 2.80 0.37
N LEU A 193 0.45 3.32 0.21
CA LEU A 193 1.55 2.64 -0.50
C LEU A 193 2.75 2.47 0.44
N TYR A 194 3.21 1.22 0.65
CA TYR A 194 4.40 0.98 1.47
C TYR A 194 5.21 -0.26 1.11
N GLY A 195 6.41 -0.32 1.67
CA GLY A 195 7.27 -1.49 1.68
C GLY A 195 7.89 -1.65 3.06
N SER A 196 9.18 -2.00 3.10
CA SER A 196 9.94 -2.05 4.34
C SER A 196 11.32 -1.42 4.21
N LEU A 197 11.72 -0.67 5.25
CA LEU A 197 13.10 -0.22 5.47
C LEU A 197 13.97 -1.28 6.17
N ALA A 198 13.40 -2.40 6.61
CA ALA A 198 14.14 -3.48 7.30
C ALA A 198 14.83 -4.46 6.34
N VAL A 199 14.60 -4.32 5.04
CA VAL A 199 15.20 -5.12 3.96
C VAL A 199 16.21 -4.29 3.16
N ASP A 200 16.99 -4.94 2.27
CA ASP A 200 17.85 -4.21 1.34
C ASP A 200 17.04 -3.27 0.42
N LYS A 201 17.63 -2.14 0.05
CA LYS A 201 17.00 -1.11 -0.78
C LYS A 201 16.50 -1.59 -2.15
N ASP A 202 17.04 -2.70 -2.68
CA ASP A 202 16.67 -3.28 -3.97
C ASP A 202 15.90 -4.61 -3.80
N TYR A 203 15.46 -4.93 -2.58
CA TYR A 203 14.50 -6.01 -2.30
C TYR A 203 13.13 -5.72 -2.92
N TYR A 204 12.64 -4.50 -2.75
CA TYR A 204 11.50 -3.90 -3.49
C TYR A 204 12.04 -2.89 -4.54
N ASP A 205 11.22 -2.42 -5.49
CA ASP A 205 11.61 -1.29 -6.38
C ASP A 205 10.92 0.03 -6.02
N GLY A 206 10.06 0.60 -6.88
CA GLY A 206 9.33 1.84 -6.60
C GLY A 206 8.01 1.64 -5.85
N LEU A 207 7.44 2.72 -5.28
CA LEU A 207 6.00 2.72 -4.96
C LEU A 207 5.19 3.35 -6.09
N LEU A 208 5.63 4.49 -6.63
CA LEU A 208 4.92 5.17 -7.71
C LEU A 208 5.90 5.71 -8.75
N ASP A 209 6.06 4.96 -9.84
CA ASP A 209 7.08 5.22 -10.85
C ASP A 209 6.45 5.60 -12.21
N THR A 210 6.95 6.67 -12.84
CA THR A 210 6.47 7.14 -14.15
C THR A 210 7.62 7.24 -15.16
N LYS A 211 7.53 6.51 -16.27
CA LYS A 211 8.65 6.25 -17.20
C LYS A 211 8.21 6.45 -18.66
N ASN A 212 9.18 6.55 -19.58
CA ASN A 212 8.97 6.40 -21.03
C ASN A 212 7.92 7.35 -21.65
N GLY A 213 7.89 8.62 -21.22
CA GLY A 213 6.99 9.63 -21.79
C GLY A 213 5.55 9.66 -21.25
N ALA A 214 5.22 8.93 -20.19
CA ALA A 214 3.95 9.12 -19.48
C ALA A 214 3.80 10.57 -18.96
N GLU A 215 2.61 11.17 -19.13
CA GLU A 215 2.35 12.58 -18.79
C GLU A 215 0.92 12.82 -18.24
N ASN A 216 0.62 14.06 -17.84
CA ASN A 216 -0.67 14.47 -17.27
C ASN A 216 -1.18 13.56 -16.14
N ILE A 217 -0.42 13.54 -15.04
CA ILE A 217 -0.68 12.67 -13.89
C ILE A 217 -0.96 13.54 -12.66
N THR A 218 -1.90 13.11 -11.82
CA THR A 218 -2.11 13.72 -10.50
C THR A 218 -2.07 12.64 -9.44
N ILE A 219 -1.34 12.91 -8.36
CA ILE A 219 -1.08 12.01 -7.23
C ILE A 219 -1.55 12.77 -6.00
N SER A 220 -2.67 12.38 -5.40
CA SER A 220 -3.29 13.16 -4.33
C SER A 220 -3.78 12.34 -3.14
N TYR A 221 -3.73 12.94 -1.94
CA TYR A 221 -4.23 12.31 -0.71
C TYR A 221 -3.68 10.90 -0.43
N ASN A 222 -2.58 10.48 -1.04
CA ASN A 222 -2.01 9.15 -0.78
C ASN A 222 -1.17 9.19 0.50
N TYR A 223 -1.17 8.10 1.26
CA TYR A 223 -0.22 7.87 2.34
C TYR A 223 0.89 6.95 1.84
N ILE A 224 2.10 7.48 1.71
CA ILE A 224 3.25 6.82 1.06
C ILE A 224 4.38 6.70 2.09
N HIS A 225 4.71 5.49 2.53
CA HIS A 225 5.57 5.33 3.70
C HIS A 225 6.48 4.09 3.73
N ASN A 226 7.38 4.06 4.71
CA ASN A 226 8.19 2.89 5.09
C ASN A 226 9.06 2.28 3.96
N HIS A 227 9.61 3.10 3.06
CA HIS A 227 10.23 2.60 1.83
C HIS A 227 11.49 3.35 1.35
N TRP A 228 12.32 2.65 0.57
CA TRP A 228 13.64 3.12 0.13
C TRP A 228 13.62 4.05 -1.10
N LYS A 229 12.74 3.77 -2.07
CA LYS A 229 12.72 4.43 -3.39
C LYS A 229 11.27 4.85 -3.71
N ALA A 230 10.77 5.89 -3.06
CA ALA A 230 9.32 6.17 -3.05
C ALA A 230 8.71 6.41 -4.44
N SER A 231 9.18 7.43 -5.16
CA SER A 231 8.50 7.94 -6.36
C SER A 231 9.50 8.44 -7.40
N LEU A 232 9.70 7.74 -8.52
CA LEU A 232 10.61 8.14 -9.60
C LEU A 232 9.87 8.58 -10.86
N HIS A 233 10.27 9.73 -11.41
CA HIS A 233 9.66 10.33 -12.59
C HIS A 233 10.75 10.63 -13.61
N GLY A 234 10.88 9.74 -14.59
CA GLY A 234 12.01 9.68 -15.54
C GLY A 234 13.08 8.69 -15.11
N SER A 235 13.11 7.55 -15.79
CA SER A 235 13.97 6.38 -15.49
C SER A 235 15.47 6.68 -15.55
N SER A 236 15.88 7.58 -16.43
CA SER A 236 17.30 7.89 -16.70
C SER A 236 17.50 9.34 -17.14
N ASP A 237 18.75 9.79 -17.16
CA ASP A 237 19.14 11.11 -17.68
C ASP A 237 18.91 11.25 -19.22
N ASN A 238 18.40 10.21 -19.89
CA ASN A 238 17.93 10.26 -21.29
C ASN A 238 16.40 10.15 -21.45
N ASP A 239 15.65 9.89 -20.36
CA ASP A 239 14.18 9.75 -20.38
C ASP A 239 13.51 11.14 -20.38
N SER A 240 13.64 11.82 -21.52
CA SER A 240 13.41 13.27 -21.68
C SER A 240 11.98 13.68 -22.07
N GLY A 241 10.97 12.84 -21.77
CA GLY A 241 9.57 13.18 -21.98
C GLY A 241 9.12 14.42 -21.20
N ASP A 242 8.21 15.22 -21.78
CA ASP A 242 7.58 16.39 -21.15
C ASP A 242 6.47 15.96 -20.18
N ARG A 243 6.84 15.11 -19.21
CA ARG A 243 5.96 14.63 -18.14
C ARG A 243 5.42 15.79 -17.31
N LYS A 244 4.12 15.81 -17.07
CA LYS A 244 3.42 16.83 -16.29
C LYS A 244 2.73 16.16 -15.12
N ILE A 245 3.20 16.42 -13.90
CA ILE A 245 2.77 15.65 -12.73
C ILE A 245 2.47 16.57 -11.55
N THR A 246 1.33 16.36 -10.92
CA THR A 246 0.90 17.06 -9.71
C THR A 246 0.95 16.14 -8.51
N PHE A 247 1.44 16.65 -7.37
CA PHE A 247 1.39 16.02 -6.07
C PHE A 247 0.67 16.95 -5.09
N HIS A 248 -0.47 16.57 -4.53
CA HIS A 248 -1.08 17.36 -3.46
C HIS A 248 -1.71 16.58 -2.32
N HIS A 249 -1.66 17.16 -1.12
CA HIS A 249 -2.25 16.57 0.08
C HIS A 249 -1.78 15.15 0.42
N ASN A 250 -0.68 14.66 -0.16
CA ASN A 250 -0.11 13.36 0.16
C ASN A 250 0.63 13.43 1.50
N TYR A 251 0.59 12.32 2.25
CA TYR A 251 1.39 12.11 3.44
C TYR A 251 2.58 11.21 3.10
N PHE A 252 3.80 11.73 3.23
CA PHE A 252 5.05 11.01 3.01
C PHE A 252 5.74 10.77 4.36
N GLU A 253 5.83 9.52 4.85
CA GLU A 253 6.42 9.21 6.17
C GLU A 253 7.51 8.12 6.12
N LYS A 254 8.63 8.29 6.82
CA LYS A 254 9.68 7.24 6.95
C LYS A 254 10.15 6.71 5.59
N LEU A 255 10.62 7.62 4.74
CA LEU A 255 11.14 7.29 3.41
C LEU A 255 12.63 7.59 3.33
N GLU A 256 13.41 6.76 2.65
CA GLU A 256 14.82 7.08 2.40
C GLU A 256 14.94 8.21 1.37
N SER A 257 14.41 7.99 0.16
CA SER A 257 14.68 8.85 -0.99
C SER A 257 13.60 8.84 -2.06
N ARG A 258 13.76 9.76 -3.03
CA ARG A 258 12.90 9.93 -4.21
C ARG A 258 11.48 10.37 -3.83
N VAL A 259 11.33 11.54 -3.22
CA VAL A 259 10.02 12.00 -2.70
C VAL A 259 9.59 13.38 -3.26
N PRO A 260 9.40 13.52 -4.59
CA PRO A 260 9.74 12.60 -5.68
C PRO A 260 11.17 12.84 -6.22
N LEU A 261 11.73 11.86 -6.92
CA LEU A 261 12.85 12.10 -7.86
C LEU A 261 12.25 12.46 -9.21
N PHE A 262 12.61 13.63 -9.75
CA PHE A 262 12.02 14.16 -10.99
C PHE A 262 13.10 14.53 -12.00
N ARG A 263 13.02 13.98 -13.22
CA ARG A 263 13.83 14.37 -14.37
C ARG A 263 12.97 15.00 -15.46
N PHE A 264 13.48 16.05 -16.11
CA PHE A 264 12.79 16.75 -17.21
C PHE A 264 11.35 17.18 -16.85
N GLY A 265 10.56 17.61 -17.84
CA GLY A 265 9.14 17.92 -17.65
C GLY A 265 8.83 19.01 -16.60
N GLN A 266 7.61 18.95 -16.08
CA GLN A 266 7.00 19.94 -15.20
C GLN A 266 6.33 19.27 -14.00
N GLY A 267 6.65 19.73 -12.80
CA GLY A 267 6.07 19.26 -11.55
C GLY A 267 5.31 20.37 -10.83
N HIS A 268 4.25 20.01 -10.11
CA HIS A 268 3.61 20.87 -9.13
C HIS A 268 3.38 20.08 -7.85
N ILE A 269 3.93 20.55 -6.75
CA ILE A 269 3.97 19.83 -5.48
C ILE A 269 3.43 20.80 -4.43
N TYR A 270 2.18 20.63 -4.00
CA TYR A 270 1.54 21.58 -3.09
C TYR A 270 0.76 20.94 -1.93
N ASN A 271 0.75 21.59 -0.77
CA ASN A 271 0.05 21.13 0.44
C ASN A 271 0.31 19.66 0.82
N ASN A 272 1.47 19.09 0.50
CA ASN A 272 1.87 17.75 0.98
C ASN A 272 2.53 17.85 2.37
N TYR A 273 2.50 16.74 3.12
CA TYR A 273 3.18 16.62 4.40
C TYR A 273 4.30 15.58 4.31
N TYR A 274 5.54 15.99 4.56
CA TYR A 274 6.73 15.15 4.57
C TYR A 274 7.22 14.99 6.01
N LYS A 275 7.47 13.75 6.44
CA LYS A 275 7.93 13.43 7.79
C LYS A 275 8.98 12.32 7.81
N ASP A 276 10.03 12.52 8.58
CA ASP A 276 11.10 11.52 8.81
C ASP A 276 11.72 10.99 7.51
N ILE A 277 12.10 11.89 6.59
CA ILE A 277 12.76 11.54 5.33
C ILE A 277 14.28 11.47 5.55
N ASN A 278 14.91 10.32 5.29
CA ASN A 278 16.27 10.05 5.79
C ASN A 278 17.42 10.54 4.87
N SER A 279 17.20 10.68 3.55
CA SER A 279 18.27 11.07 2.61
C SER A 279 17.96 12.27 1.71
N THR A 280 16.92 12.21 0.86
CA THR A 280 16.46 13.35 0.03
C THR A 280 14.96 13.25 -0.26
N ALA A 281 14.21 14.34 -0.10
CA ALA A 281 12.80 14.39 -0.51
C ALA A 281 12.68 14.76 -2.00
N ILE A 282 12.31 16.01 -2.31
CA ILE A 282 12.12 16.50 -3.68
C ILE A 282 13.48 16.66 -4.35
N ASN A 283 13.73 15.90 -5.43
CA ASN A 283 15.01 15.91 -6.15
C ASN A 283 14.79 16.23 -7.63
N SER A 284 14.86 17.51 -7.98
CA SER A 284 14.62 18.07 -9.33
C SER A 284 15.90 17.97 -10.16
N ARG A 285 15.87 17.34 -11.34
CA ARG A 285 17.06 17.02 -12.14
C ARG A 285 16.84 17.22 -13.63
N MET A 286 17.92 17.25 -14.41
CA MET A 286 17.88 17.23 -15.88
C MET A 286 16.93 18.29 -16.47
N GLY A 287 17.00 19.52 -15.96
CA GLY A 287 16.16 20.63 -16.40
C GLY A 287 14.67 20.53 -16.03
N ALA A 288 14.27 19.60 -15.17
CA ALA A 288 12.92 19.57 -14.58
C ALA A 288 12.53 20.93 -13.98
N LYS A 289 11.24 21.26 -14.02
CA LYS A 289 10.72 22.53 -13.48
C LYS A 289 9.61 22.27 -12.49
N ILE A 290 9.86 22.51 -11.20
CA ILE A 290 8.91 22.14 -10.15
C ILE A 290 8.41 23.37 -9.38
N LEU A 291 7.10 23.61 -9.39
CA LEU A 291 6.44 24.53 -8.47
C LEU A 291 6.21 23.81 -7.14
N VAL A 292 6.68 24.35 -6.01
CA VAL A 292 6.65 23.71 -4.68
C VAL A 292 6.01 24.67 -3.68
N GLU A 293 4.74 24.46 -3.33
CA GLU A 293 3.93 25.46 -2.60
C GLU A 293 3.24 24.95 -1.33
N ASN A 294 3.37 25.69 -0.22
CA ASN A 294 2.68 25.42 1.05
C ASN A 294 2.78 23.96 1.56
N ASN A 295 3.89 23.26 1.28
CA ASN A 295 4.16 21.92 1.84
C ASN A 295 4.77 22.05 3.23
N VAL A 296 4.56 21.03 4.08
CA VAL A 296 5.15 20.95 5.42
C VAL A 296 6.22 19.87 5.43
N PHE A 297 7.45 20.22 5.82
CA PHE A 297 8.58 19.29 5.96
C PHE A 297 9.00 19.18 7.43
N GLU A 298 8.75 18.02 8.03
CA GLU A 298 9.15 17.64 9.39
C GLU A 298 10.29 16.61 9.36
N ASN A 299 11.34 16.79 10.17
CA ASN A 299 12.46 15.85 10.31
C ASN A 299 13.04 15.34 8.97
N THR A 300 13.09 16.21 7.96
CA THR A 300 13.42 15.86 6.58
C THR A 300 14.88 16.20 6.27
N GLN A 301 15.66 15.20 5.86
CA GLN A 301 16.97 15.39 5.26
C GLN A 301 16.80 15.84 3.81
N ASN A 302 17.45 16.94 3.43
CA ASN A 302 17.47 17.51 2.08
C ASN A 302 16.06 17.64 1.42
N PRO A 303 15.18 18.53 1.96
CA PRO A 303 13.82 18.69 1.47
C PRO A 303 13.66 18.99 -0.04
N ILE A 304 14.48 19.88 -0.60
CA ILE A 304 14.41 20.31 -2.01
C ILE A 304 15.82 20.47 -2.57
N VAL A 305 16.21 19.57 -3.46
CA VAL A 305 17.57 19.47 -4.02
C VAL A 305 17.60 19.15 -5.50
N SER A 306 18.80 19.19 -6.08
CA SER A 306 19.13 18.71 -7.41
C SER A 306 20.49 18.02 -7.35
N PHE A 307 20.49 16.71 -7.07
CA PHE A 307 21.68 15.90 -6.84
C PHE A 307 21.77 14.74 -7.86
N TYR A 308 22.97 14.17 -8.04
CA TYR A 308 23.20 12.85 -8.64
C TYR A 308 22.70 12.65 -10.10
N SER A 309 22.75 13.67 -10.95
CA SER A 309 22.51 13.61 -12.40
C SER A 309 23.45 14.59 -13.13
N SER A 310 23.59 14.48 -14.46
CA SER A 310 24.58 15.30 -15.20
C SER A 310 24.24 16.79 -15.29
N ASP A 311 22.97 17.15 -15.17
CA ASP A 311 22.47 18.53 -15.20
C ASP A 311 21.45 18.75 -14.09
N ILE A 312 21.43 19.97 -13.54
CA ILE A 312 20.49 20.34 -12.48
C ILE A 312 19.05 20.49 -12.96
N GLY A 313 18.10 20.30 -12.05
CA GLY A 313 16.73 20.79 -12.21
C GLY A 313 16.53 22.19 -11.63
N TYR A 314 15.32 22.71 -11.77
CA TYR A 314 14.88 24.04 -11.33
C TYR A 314 13.60 23.93 -10.51
N TRP A 315 13.35 24.92 -9.66
CA TRP A 315 12.13 24.98 -8.84
C TRP A 315 11.71 26.42 -8.49
N ASN A 316 10.46 26.55 -8.07
CA ASN A 316 9.90 27.75 -7.46
C ASN A 316 9.28 27.34 -6.12
N SER A 317 9.92 27.70 -5.00
CA SER A 317 9.53 27.29 -3.65
C SER A 317 8.88 28.45 -2.91
N ILE A 318 7.57 28.33 -2.62
CA ILE A 318 6.76 29.39 -2.02
C ILE A 318 6.02 28.83 -0.78
N GLY A 319 6.00 29.56 0.33
CA GLY A 319 5.13 29.26 1.48
C GLY A 319 5.37 27.94 2.24
N ASN A 320 6.38 27.14 1.89
CA ASN A 320 6.69 25.87 2.55
C ASN A 320 7.18 26.06 4.01
N GLU A 321 6.77 25.17 4.91
CA GLU A 321 7.26 25.09 6.30
C GLU A 321 8.38 24.05 6.42
N PHE A 322 9.43 24.37 7.19
CA PHE A 322 10.57 23.49 7.42
C PHE A 322 10.88 23.38 8.93
N THR A 323 10.53 22.26 9.54
CA THR A 323 10.69 21.99 10.98
C THR A 323 11.61 20.77 11.19
N GLY A 324 12.71 20.94 11.93
CA GLY A 324 13.66 19.85 12.17
C GLY A 324 14.43 19.34 10.95
N VAL A 325 14.41 20.07 9.83
CA VAL A 325 15.09 19.67 8.58
C VAL A 325 16.60 19.86 8.65
N ASN A 326 17.33 19.09 7.85
CA ASN A 326 18.78 19.24 7.68
C ASN A 326 19.14 19.36 6.19
N TRP A 327 20.19 20.15 5.91
CA TRP A 327 20.68 20.41 4.55
C TRP A 327 22.16 20.02 4.46
N THR A 328 22.51 19.12 3.55
CA THR A 328 23.92 18.87 3.21
C THR A 328 24.44 19.94 2.26
N ALA A 329 25.73 20.28 2.37
CA ALA A 329 26.37 21.11 1.35
C ALA A 329 26.37 20.35 0.01
N PRO A 330 25.92 20.95 -1.10
CA PRO A 330 25.98 20.33 -2.42
C PRO A 330 27.42 20.22 -2.94
N ASP A 331 27.68 19.25 -3.81
CA ASP A 331 28.87 19.24 -4.65
C ASP A 331 28.82 20.38 -5.70
N ALA A 332 29.93 20.62 -6.41
CA ALA A 332 30.12 21.82 -7.24
C ALA A 332 29.12 21.99 -8.39
N ASP A 333 28.55 20.89 -8.90
CA ASP A 333 27.58 20.85 -9.99
C ASP A 333 26.16 20.48 -9.50
N GLU A 334 25.92 20.54 -8.17
CA GLU A 334 24.67 20.21 -7.50
C GLU A 334 24.03 21.45 -6.83
N ALA A 335 22.77 21.34 -6.41
CA ALA A 335 22.07 22.45 -5.76
C ALA A 335 21.11 22.01 -4.64
N THR A 336 20.91 22.89 -3.66
CA THR A 336 19.95 22.75 -2.55
C THR A 336 19.16 24.05 -2.40
N ALA A 337 17.87 23.98 -2.05
CA ALA A 337 17.13 25.18 -1.63
C ALA A 337 17.76 25.84 -0.39
N GLY A 338 18.25 25.04 0.56
CA GLY A 338 19.23 25.44 1.58
C GLY A 338 18.69 26.26 2.77
N PRO A 339 19.49 26.42 3.84
CA PRO A 339 19.10 27.16 5.05
C PRO A 339 19.28 28.68 4.92
N ASP A 340 20.19 29.14 4.05
CA ASP A 340 20.49 30.57 3.83
C ASP A 340 19.63 31.22 2.73
N GLY A 341 18.60 30.50 2.24
CA GLY A 341 17.64 30.97 1.23
C GLY A 341 17.85 30.37 -0.16
N VAL A 342 16.77 30.41 -0.96
CA VAL A 342 16.60 29.63 -2.19
C VAL A 342 17.60 30.03 -3.29
N THR A 343 18.64 29.21 -3.48
CA THR A 343 19.71 29.46 -4.47
C THR A 343 19.30 29.34 -5.94
N GLY A 344 18.10 28.80 -6.22
CA GLY A 344 17.64 28.45 -7.58
C GLY A 344 16.17 28.78 -7.89
N ASN A 345 15.57 29.79 -7.24
CA ASN A 345 14.14 30.08 -7.40
C ASN A 345 13.79 30.73 -8.75
N ASP A 346 13.17 29.98 -9.66
CA ASP A 346 12.67 30.48 -10.95
C ASP A 346 11.17 30.80 -10.88
N THR A 347 10.84 32.06 -10.63
CA THR A 347 9.43 32.53 -10.54
C THR A 347 8.68 32.51 -11.88
N SER A 348 9.29 32.04 -12.98
CA SER A 348 8.58 31.77 -14.23
C SER A 348 7.96 30.37 -14.29
N ILE A 349 8.25 29.51 -13.30
CA ILE A 349 7.61 28.20 -13.14
C ILE A 349 6.22 28.41 -12.52
N THR A 350 5.19 28.13 -13.31
CA THR A 350 3.75 28.29 -12.98
C THR A 350 2.94 27.15 -13.59
N VAL A 351 1.79 26.80 -13.00
CA VAL A 351 0.86 25.81 -13.58
C VAL A 351 -0.29 26.45 -14.38
N PRO A 352 -0.91 25.72 -15.32
CA PRO A 352 -1.92 26.27 -16.22
C PRO A 352 -3.39 26.03 -15.78
N TYR A 353 -3.61 25.31 -14.68
CA TYR A 353 -4.93 24.99 -14.13
C TYR A 353 -5.25 25.80 -12.86
N ASN A 354 -6.53 25.80 -12.47
CA ASN A 354 -6.98 26.37 -11.19
C ASN A 354 -6.80 25.33 -10.07
N TYR A 355 -6.39 25.80 -8.90
CA TYR A 355 -6.27 25.04 -7.66
C TYR A 355 -6.47 25.98 -6.48
N THR A 356 -6.75 25.43 -5.30
CA THR A 356 -6.80 26.16 -4.03
C THR A 356 -5.64 25.69 -3.17
N LEU A 357 -4.92 26.62 -2.57
CA LEU A 357 -3.89 26.30 -1.56
C LEU A 357 -4.50 26.40 -0.16
N ASP A 358 -4.36 25.31 0.60
CA ASP A 358 -4.54 25.35 2.05
C ASP A 358 -3.46 26.22 2.69
N ALA A 359 -3.81 26.87 3.80
CA ALA A 359 -2.85 27.57 4.63
C ALA A 359 -1.87 26.57 5.25
N VAL A 360 -0.56 26.84 5.13
CA VAL A 360 0.51 25.86 5.45
C VAL A 360 0.46 25.35 6.89
N ASP A 361 -0.03 26.15 7.84
CA ASP A 361 -0.21 25.77 9.24
C ASP A 361 -1.36 24.77 9.47
N GLY A 362 -2.34 24.71 8.56
CA GLY A 362 -3.41 23.71 8.54
C GLY A 362 -3.04 22.41 7.84
N VAL A 363 -2.12 22.45 6.86
CA VAL A 363 -1.78 21.33 5.95
C VAL A 363 -1.48 20.04 6.69
N LYS A 364 -0.62 20.06 7.70
CA LYS A 364 -0.26 18.86 8.46
C LYS A 364 -1.50 18.17 9.07
N ALA A 365 -2.40 18.95 9.66
CA ALA A 365 -3.61 18.41 10.29
C ALA A 365 -4.60 17.88 9.24
N HIS A 366 -4.78 18.61 8.14
CA HIS A 366 -5.65 18.20 7.03
C HIS A 366 -5.16 16.92 6.35
N VAL A 367 -3.87 16.84 6.01
CA VAL A 367 -3.26 15.67 5.39
C VAL A 367 -3.31 14.45 6.30
N MET A 368 -2.98 14.58 7.59
CA MET A 368 -3.09 13.47 8.54
C MET A 368 -4.54 13.00 8.78
N ALA A 369 -5.53 13.86 8.57
CA ALA A 369 -6.94 13.50 8.70
C ALA A 369 -7.48 12.78 7.45
N ASN A 370 -7.06 13.22 6.26
CA ASN A 370 -7.70 12.87 4.98
C ASN A 370 -6.87 12.00 4.05
N ALA A 371 -5.55 11.84 4.25
CA ALA A 371 -4.75 10.97 3.37
C ALA A 371 -4.91 9.47 3.71
N GLY A 372 -4.73 8.62 2.70
CA GLY A 372 -4.82 7.16 2.78
C GLY A 372 -6.25 6.62 2.57
N VAL A 373 -6.40 5.31 2.79
CA VAL A 373 -7.64 4.56 2.56
C VAL A 373 -8.73 4.83 3.61
N GLY A 374 -9.99 4.55 3.25
CA GLY A 374 -11.15 4.70 4.14
C GLY A 374 -11.59 6.15 4.35
N LYS A 375 -11.22 7.06 3.45
CA LYS A 375 -11.44 8.52 3.57
C LYS A 375 -12.46 9.08 2.59
N ILE A 376 -12.65 8.41 1.46
CA ILE A 376 -13.66 8.78 0.46
C ILE A 376 -15.06 8.35 0.91
N ASP A 377 -16.07 9.21 0.71
CA ASP A 377 -17.46 8.87 1.03
C ASP A 377 -18.08 8.04 -0.10
N GLN A 378 -18.26 6.75 0.15
CA GLN A 378 -18.92 5.81 -0.77
C GLN A 378 -20.41 5.58 -0.42
N SER A 379 -20.97 6.27 0.58
CA SER A 379 -22.34 6.00 1.08
C SER A 379 -23.47 6.29 0.08
N SER A 380 -23.17 7.03 -0.99
CA SER A 380 -24.09 7.33 -2.09
C SER A 380 -23.75 6.62 -3.41
N VAL A 381 -22.70 5.78 -3.41
CA VAL A 381 -22.23 5.03 -4.58
C VAL A 381 -22.97 3.69 -4.65
N ASP A 382 -23.53 3.37 -5.82
CA ASP A 382 -24.14 2.06 -6.09
C ASP A 382 -23.02 1.05 -6.42
N ILE A 383 -22.44 0.46 -5.38
CA ILE A 383 -21.43 -0.60 -5.49
C ILE A 383 -22.18 -1.93 -5.64
N PRO A 384 -22.01 -2.67 -6.77
CA PRO A 384 -22.67 -3.94 -6.95
C PRO A 384 -22.15 -4.99 -5.94
N ASP A 385 -23.01 -5.90 -5.51
CA ASP A 385 -22.57 -7.11 -4.80
C ASP A 385 -21.54 -7.87 -5.67
N PRO A 386 -20.51 -8.51 -5.09
CA PRO A 386 -19.55 -9.31 -5.84
C PRO A 386 -20.25 -10.49 -6.54
N GLU A 387 -20.45 -10.38 -7.85
CA GLU A 387 -20.95 -11.48 -8.67
C GLU A 387 -19.84 -12.53 -8.84
N THR A 388 -19.90 -13.62 -8.06
CA THR A 388 -19.11 -14.81 -8.36
C THR A 388 -19.53 -15.35 -9.75
N PRO A 389 -18.64 -15.41 -10.75
CA PRO A 389 -19.05 -15.77 -12.12
C PRO A 389 -19.74 -17.13 -12.19
N ALA A 390 -20.99 -17.13 -12.67
CA ALA A 390 -21.80 -18.35 -12.79
C ALA A 390 -21.39 -19.19 -14.02
N GLY A 391 -20.20 -19.78 -13.99
CA GLY A 391 -19.68 -20.61 -15.09
C GLY A 391 -18.45 -21.43 -14.70
N GLU A 392 -17.47 -20.80 -14.05
CA GLU A 392 -16.32 -21.45 -13.44
C GLU A 392 -16.23 -20.95 -12.00
N ILE A 393 -16.64 -21.80 -11.05
CA ILE A 393 -16.23 -21.61 -9.66
C ILE A 393 -14.72 -21.91 -9.66
N PRO A 394 -13.83 -20.99 -9.27
CA PRO A 394 -12.48 -21.37 -8.93
C PRO A 394 -12.59 -22.43 -7.85
N THR A 395 -12.11 -23.65 -8.10
CA THR A 395 -11.93 -24.61 -7.01
C THR A 395 -11.14 -23.89 -5.90
N PRO A 396 -11.56 -23.94 -4.62
CA PRO A 396 -10.88 -23.19 -3.58
C PRO A 396 -9.39 -23.58 -3.53
N GLU A 397 -8.55 -22.76 -4.15
CA GLU A 397 -7.13 -23.07 -4.28
C GLU A 397 -6.46 -22.73 -2.94
N PRO A 398 -5.55 -23.59 -2.43
CA PRO A 398 -5.23 -23.59 -1.02
C PRO A 398 -4.50 -22.32 -0.60
N ALA A 399 -4.81 -21.78 0.59
CA ALA A 399 -4.13 -20.56 1.05
C ALA A 399 -2.60 -20.75 1.05
N VAL A 400 -1.89 -19.70 0.64
CA VAL A 400 -0.42 -19.70 0.48
C VAL A 400 0.25 -20.23 1.74
N PRO A 401 0.98 -21.35 1.64
CA PRO A 401 1.58 -21.94 2.82
C PRO A 401 2.92 -21.30 3.22
N GLY A 402 3.10 -20.97 4.50
CA GLY A 402 4.41 -20.57 5.04
C GLY A 402 4.43 -19.73 6.31
N ASP A 403 3.31 -19.09 6.70
CA ASP A 403 3.29 -18.11 7.81
C ASP A 403 3.70 -18.68 9.17
N VAL A 404 3.55 -19.99 9.39
CA VAL A 404 3.92 -20.64 10.64
C VAL A 404 5.43 -20.86 10.69
N THR A 405 6.15 -19.87 11.20
CA THR A 405 7.59 -19.97 11.47
C THR A 405 7.91 -21.14 12.39
N LEU A 406 8.84 -22.02 11.99
CA LEU A 406 9.38 -23.06 12.86
C LEU A 406 10.50 -22.48 13.77
N PRO A 407 10.58 -22.86 15.07
CA PRO A 407 9.81 -23.92 15.72
C PRO A 407 8.39 -23.51 16.10
N TYR A 408 7.40 -24.26 15.60
CA TYR A 408 6.03 -24.18 16.08
C TYR A 408 5.92 -24.96 17.40
N SER A 409 5.40 -24.33 18.45
CA SER A 409 5.27 -24.93 19.78
C SER A 409 3.87 -24.71 20.35
N GLU A 410 3.28 -25.76 20.91
CA GLU A 410 1.95 -25.73 21.53
C GLU A 410 1.95 -26.50 22.86
N ASN A 411 1.43 -25.84 23.90
CA ASN A 411 1.29 -26.37 25.26
C ASN A 411 -0.18 -26.42 25.72
N PHE A 412 -1.12 -26.27 24.77
CA PHE A 412 -2.56 -26.41 24.96
C PHE A 412 -3.15 -25.51 26.06
N ALA A 413 -2.54 -24.33 26.28
CA ALA A 413 -2.79 -23.52 27.48
C ALA A 413 -4.18 -22.87 27.61
N ALA A 414 -5.03 -22.88 26.56
CA ALA A 414 -6.39 -22.36 26.69
C ALA A 414 -7.28 -23.30 27.52
N ALA A 415 -8.23 -22.71 28.23
CA ALA A 415 -9.05 -23.42 29.21
C ALA A 415 -10.27 -24.13 28.63
N ASP A 416 -10.57 -23.95 27.35
CA ASP A 416 -11.78 -24.48 26.69
C ASP A 416 -11.45 -25.34 25.46
N ALA A 417 -12.12 -26.49 25.35
CA ALA A 417 -12.03 -27.38 24.20
C ALA A 417 -12.76 -26.82 22.97
N ASP A 418 -13.75 -25.93 23.18
CA ASP A 418 -14.47 -25.26 22.11
C ASP A 418 -13.60 -24.21 21.40
N GLU A 419 -12.57 -23.67 22.08
CA GLU A 419 -11.65 -22.69 21.49
C GLU A 419 -10.58 -23.34 20.60
N LEU A 420 -10.00 -24.51 20.94
CA LEU A 420 -8.89 -25.13 20.19
C LEU A 420 -9.16 -25.22 18.67
N LEU A 421 -10.39 -25.59 18.30
CA LEU A 421 -10.81 -25.79 16.91
C LEU A 421 -11.29 -24.49 16.23
N SER A 422 -11.01 -23.34 16.84
CA SER A 422 -11.38 -22.01 16.37
C SER A 422 -10.15 -21.13 16.13
N ALA A 423 -10.31 -20.15 15.24
CA ALA A 423 -9.28 -19.14 14.95
C ALA A 423 -8.92 -18.30 16.18
N ALA A 424 -9.85 -18.11 17.12
CA ALA A 424 -9.65 -17.31 18.32
C ALA A 424 -8.60 -17.93 19.26
N TYR A 425 -8.46 -19.26 19.26
CA TYR A 425 -7.33 -19.94 19.91
C TYR A 425 -6.05 -19.69 19.12
N ARG A 426 -6.06 -20.10 17.85
CA ARG A 426 -4.98 -19.87 16.89
C ARG A 426 -5.50 -20.12 15.48
N ASP A 427 -5.28 -19.20 14.56
CA ASP A 427 -5.44 -19.45 13.13
C ASP A 427 -4.13 -19.88 12.46
N VAL A 428 -4.18 -20.18 11.17
CA VAL A 428 -3.05 -20.68 10.38
C VAL A 428 -1.87 -19.71 10.25
N SER A 429 -1.99 -18.44 10.68
CA SER A 429 -0.83 -17.54 10.84
C SER A 429 0.06 -17.89 12.04
N GLY A 430 -0.45 -18.72 12.96
CA GLY A 430 0.19 -18.99 14.24
C GLY A 430 -0.21 -18.03 15.37
N ALA A 431 -1.00 -16.99 15.11
CA ALA A 431 -1.58 -16.10 16.11
C ALA A 431 -3.07 -16.38 16.38
N SER A 432 -3.62 -15.82 17.46
CA SER A 432 -5.08 -15.77 17.68
C SER A 432 -5.73 -14.78 16.72
N GLY A 433 -6.76 -15.19 15.98
CA GLY A 433 -7.40 -14.33 14.98
C GLY A 433 -8.79 -14.81 14.57
N THR A 434 -9.18 -14.49 13.33
CA THR A 434 -10.50 -14.82 12.74
C THR A 434 -10.38 -15.64 11.45
N GLY A 435 -9.17 -16.07 11.07
CA GLY A 435 -8.90 -16.83 9.84
C GLY A 435 -9.29 -18.31 9.90
N VAL A 436 -8.54 -19.16 9.20
CA VAL A 436 -8.73 -20.62 9.25
C VAL A 436 -8.11 -21.17 10.54
N PRO A 437 -8.82 -21.95 11.37
CA PRO A 437 -8.25 -22.50 12.61
C PRO A 437 -7.01 -23.37 12.37
N MET A 438 -5.96 -23.19 13.19
CA MET A 438 -4.74 -23.98 13.13
C MET A 438 -5.01 -25.48 13.30
N TYR A 439 -5.94 -25.82 14.20
CA TYR A 439 -6.34 -27.19 14.51
C TYR A 439 -7.70 -27.48 13.92
N HIS A 440 -7.81 -28.54 13.12
CA HIS A 440 -9.09 -29.01 12.60
C HIS A 440 -9.33 -30.50 12.87
N LYS A 441 -10.47 -30.80 13.48
CA LYS A 441 -10.94 -32.15 13.78
C LYS A 441 -11.64 -32.73 12.54
N VAL A 442 -10.97 -33.66 11.87
CA VAL A 442 -11.54 -34.40 10.74
C VAL A 442 -12.56 -35.45 11.25
N THR A 443 -12.17 -36.26 12.24
CA THR A 443 -13.03 -37.34 12.78
C THR A 443 -12.74 -37.59 14.27
N GLY A 444 -13.67 -38.29 14.93
CA GLY A 444 -13.52 -38.79 16.31
C GLY A 444 -13.71 -37.71 17.38
N THR A 445 -13.10 -37.93 18.55
CA THR A 445 -13.17 -37.01 19.69
C THR A 445 -11.81 -36.36 19.93
N VAL A 446 -11.82 -35.04 20.15
CA VAL A 446 -10.66 -34.19 20.41
C VAL A 446 -11.06 -33.26 21.54
N GLU A 447 -10.30 -33.27 22.63
CA GLU A 447 -10.61 -32.54 23.86
C GLU A 447 -9.31 -31.93 24.40
N VAL A 448 -9.36 -30.66 24.83
CA VAL A 448 -8.31 -30.06 25.64
C VAL A 448 -8.81 -30.00 27.07
N THR A 449 -8.00 -30.47 28.03
CA THR A 449 -8.31 -30.36 29.45
C THR A 449 -7.01 -30.28 30.23
N ALA A 450 -6.96 -29.42 31.25
CA ALA A 450 -5.78 -29.22 32.11
C ALA A 450 -4.47 -28.88 31.37
N GLN A 451 -4.58 -28.27 30.18
CA GLN A 451 -3.47 -27.97 29.25
C GLN A 451 -2.89 -29.21 28.55
N GLU A 452 -3.72 -30.24 28.32
CA GLU A 452 -3.33 -31.48 27.65
C GLU A 452 -4.31 -31.81 26.51
N LEU A 453 -3.80 -32.20 25.35
CA LEU A 453 -4.60 -32.59 24.18
C LEU A 453 -4.90 -34.10 24.22
N THR A 454 -6.17 -34.46 24.36
CA THR A 454 -6.63 -35.84 24.27
C THR A 454 -7.31 -36.11 22.92
N ILE A 455 -6.85 -37.15 22.20
CA ILE A 455 -7.46 -37.61 20.94
C ILE A 455 -7.90 -39.08 21.04
N THR A 456 -9.17 -39.33 20.74
CA THR A 456 -9.80 -40.67 20.86
C THR A 456 -10.47 -41.09 19.56
N GLY A 457 -9.95 -42.15 18.94
CA GLY A 457 -10.44 -42.65 17.65
C GLY A 457 -10.49 -41.59 16.55
N ALA A 458 -9.55 -40.64 16.59
CA ALA A 458 -9.68 -39.34 15.96
C ALA A 458 -8.60 -39.08 14.90
N ARG A 459 -8.87 -38.07 14.06
CA ARG A 459 -7.91 -37.50 13.12
C ARG A 459 -7.97 -35.98 13.24
N VAL A 460 -6.82 -35.34 13.47
CA VAL A 460 -6.70 -33.89 13.71
C VAL A 460 -5.58 -33.33 12.84
N SER A 461 -5.90 -32.44 11.91
CA SER A 461 -4.90 -31.73 11.11
C SER A 461 -4.41 -30.47 11.82
N ILE A 462 -3.14 -30.13 11.60
CA ILE A 462 -2.42 -28.99 12.17
C ILE A 462 -1.84 -28.19 11.00
N GLY A 463 -2.26 -26.93 10.86
CA GLY A 463 -1.85 -26.06 9.76
C GLY A 463 -2.48 -26.41 8.41
N ASN A 464 -3.66 -27.04 8.36
CA ASN A 464 -4.37 -27.26 7.10
C ASN A 464 -5.20 -26.01 6.76
N THR A 465 -4.91 -25.36 5.63
CA THR A 465 -5.56 -24.12 5.20
C THR A 465 -6.90 -24.34 4.50
N THR A 466 -7.20 -25.55 4.04
CA THR A 466 -8.49 -25.93 3.44
C THR A 466 -9.12 -27.12 4.17
N PRO A 467 -9.40 -27.02 5.48
CA PRO A 467 -9.77 -28.17 6.33
C PRO A 467 -11.07 -28.90 5.93
N ALA A 468 -11.94 -28.22 5.17
CA ALA A 468 -13.16 -28.81 4.61
C ALA A 468 -12.93 -29.65 3.34
N VAL A 469 -11.76 -29.52 2.69
CA VAL A 469 -11.41 -30.25 1.46
C VAL A 469 -10.73 -31.57 1.82
N THR A 470 -11.21 -32.66 1.24
CA THR A 470 -10.71 -34.03 1.49
C THR A 470 -9.55 -34.33 0.54
N THR A 471 -8.36 -34.64 1.05
CA THR A 471 -7.18 -34.96 0.20
C THR A 471 -7.37 -36.26 -0.59
N THR A 472 -6.71 -36.38 -1.74
CA THR A 472 -6.82 -37.51 -2.67
C THR A 472 -5.46 -37.96 -3.21
N GLU A 473 -5.40 -39.13 -3.86
CA GLU A 473 -4.18 -39.62 -4.52
C GLU A 473 -3.82 -38.80 -5.79
N GLY A 474 -4.72 -37.92 -6.24
CA GLY A 474 -4.58 -37.09 -7.43
C GLY A 474 -4.30 -35.61 -7.15
N ASP A 475 -4.07 -35.24 -5.88
CA ASP A 475 -3.80 -33.85 -5.50
C ASP A 475 -2.46 -33.39 -6.10
N ALA A 476 -2.45 -32.28 -6.82
CA ALA A 476 -1.27 -31.72 -7.49
C ALA A 476 -0.55 -30.64 -6.66
N VAL A 477 -1.19 -30.15 -5.60
CA VAL A 477 -0.71 -29.09 -4.69
C VAL A 477 -1.01 -29.46 -3.24
N THR A 478 -0.29 -28.89 -2.29
CA THR A 478 -0.46 -29.11 -0.84
C THR A 478 -1.22 -27.94 -0.19
N THR A 479 -1.94 -28.22 0.90
CA THR A 479 -2.90 -27.28 1.51
C THR A 479 -2.47 -26.89 2.94
N GLY A 480 -1.18 -26.62 3.10
CA GLY A 480 -0.53 -26.46 4.40
C GLY A 480 -0.34 -25.02 4.86
N ALA A 481 0.31 -24.88 6.02
CA ALA A 481 0.78 -23.61 6.56
C ALA A 481 2.22 -23.73 7.11
N LEU A 482 2.81 -24.94 7.08
CA LEU A 482 4.13 -25.25 7.61
C LEU A 482 5.13 -25.43 6.46
N ASP A 483 6.29 -24.76 6.53
CA ASP A 483 7.42 -25.11 5.68
C ASP A 483 8.09 -26.40 6.20
N LEU A 484 7.83 -27.50 5.48
CA LEU A 484 8.39 -28.83 5.74
C LEU A 484 9.33 -29.30 4.61
N ALA A 485 9.84 -28.37 3.78
CA ALA A 485 10.76 -28.67 2.67
C ALA A 485 12.20 -28.96 3.12
N SER A 486 12.53 -28.59 4.36
CA SER A 486 13.80 -28.90 5.01
C SER A 486 13.63 -30.01 6.07
N PRO A 487 14.69 -30.73 6.46
CA PRO A 487 14.63 -31.70 7.56
C PRO A 487 14.04 -31.09 8.83
N TYR A 488 13.03 -31.74 9.39
CA TYR A 488 12.35 -31.33 10.63
C TYR A 488 12.06 -32.55 11.51
N GLN A 489 11.66 -32.30 12.75
CA GLN A 489 11.15 -33.33 13.67
C GLN A 489 9.87 -32.86 14.37
N VAL A 490 9.03 -33.84 14.72
CA VAL A 490 7.85 -33.65 15.55
C VAL A 490 8.14 -34.22 16.92
N LYS A 491 7.99 -33.41 17.95
CA LYS A 491 8.14 -33.79 19.37
C LYS A 491 6.80 -33.65 20.07
N PHE A 492 6.50 -34.57 20.97
CA PHE A 492 5.36 -34.45 21.89
C PHE A 492 5.62 -35.32 23.11
N LYS A 493 5.15 -34.86 24.27
CA LYS A 493 5.18 -35.60 25.52
C LYS A 493 3.92 -36.44 25.64
N VAL A 494 4.08 -37.73 25.94
CA VAL A 494 2.93 -38.61 26.17
C VAL A 494 2.51 -38.47 27.63
N VAL A 495 1.33 -37.91 27.88
CA VAL A 495 0.77 -37.82 29.23
C VAL A 495 0.14 -39.15 29.62
N SER A 496 -0.69 -39.72 28.74
CA SER A 496 -1.38 -40.99 29.01
C SER A 496 -1.76 -41.73 27.72
N VAL A 497 -1.98 -43.05 27.85
CA VAL A 497 -2.58 -43.90 26.81
C VAL A 497 -3.72 -44.71 27.43
N ALA A 498 -4.83 -44.83 26.69
CA ALA A 498 -6.05 -45.48 27.16
C ALA A 498 -6.83 -46.14 26.00
N GLY A 499 -7.94 -46.80 26.36
CA GLY A 499 -8.75 -47.56 25.41
C GLY A 499 -8.04 -48.85 24.96
N THR A 500 -8.06 -49.13 23.65
CA THR A 500 -7.41 -50.31 23.07
C THR A 500 -5.95 -50.00 22.74
N THR A 501 -5.04 -50.18 23.71
CA THR A 501 -3.63 -49.75 23.56
C THR A 501 -2.82 -50.52 22.50
N THR A 502 -3.28 -51.69 22.06
CA THR A 502 -2.65 -52.45 20.95
C THR A 502 -2.94 -51.85 19.56
N LYS A 503 -3.87 -50.90 19.48
CA LYS A 503 -4.15 -50.10 18.27
C LYS A 503 -3.23 -48.89 18.20
N LYS A 504 -3.20 -48.23 17.03
CA LYS A 504 -2.11 -47.32 16.65
C LYS A 504 -2.41 -45.84 16.83
N PHE A 505 -1.34 -45.12 17.18
CA PHE A 505 -1.16 -43.72 16.84
C PHE A 505 -0.36 -43.62 15.52
N ALA A 506 -0.61 -42.58 14.74
CA ALA A 506 0.11 -42.30 13.51
C ALA A 506 0.23 -40.79 13.25
N LEU A 507 1.34 -40.40 12.62
CA LEU A 507 1.51 -39.10 12.01
C LEU A 507 1.40 -39.23 10.50
N TYR A 508 0.75 -38.23 9.89
CA TYR A 508 0.71 -38.04 8.46
C TYR A 508 1.15 -36.63 8.10
N VAL A 509 1.60 -36.44 6.87
CA VAL A 509 1.75 -35.14 6.20
C VAL A 509 0.80 -35.08 5.00
N ASP A 510 0.18 -33.94 4.75
CA ASP A 510 -0.73 -33.66 3.63
C ASP A 510 -1.79 -34.75 3.39
N ASN A 511 -2.36 -35.27 4.47
CA ASN A 511 -3.38 -36.31 4.43
C ASN A 511 -4.40 -36.10 5.57
N ASN A 512 -5.62 -35.70 5.22
CA ASN A 512 -6.71 -35.54 6.17
C ASN A 512 -7.78 -36.63 6.08
N THR A 513 -7.50 -37.81 5.49
CA THR A 513 -8.54 -38.81 5.16
C THR A 513 -8.26 -40.23 5.71
N PRO A 514 -9.20 -41.19 5.64
CA PRO A 514 -8.92 -42.57 6.02
C PRO A 514 -7.92 -43.29 5.10
N GLY A 515 -7.83 -42.89 3.83
CA GLY A 515 -6.97 -43.52 2.82
C GLY A 515 -5.50 -43.13 3.04
N GLN A 516 -4.60 -44.11 3.14
CA GLN A 516 -3.19 -43.80 3.37
C GLN A 516 -2.54 -43.09 2.18
N ALA A 517 -2.91 -43.43 0.95
CA ALA A 517 -2.29 -42.84 -0.25
C ALA A 517 -2.95 -41.52 -0.70
N ASN A 518 -3.98 -41.05 0.01
CA ASN A 518 -4.71 -39.81 -0.28
C ASN A 518 -3.88 -38.57 0.12
N SER A 519 -2.84 -38.31 -0.64
CA SER A 519 -1.87 -37.23 -0.50
C SER A 519 -1.04 -37.15 -1.78
N ILE A 520 -0.49 -35.97 -2.10
CA ILE A 520 0.54 -35.85 -3.15
C ILE A 520 1.77 -36.74 -2.88
N HIS A 521 2.07 -37.03 -1.61
CA HIS A 521 3.16 -37.93 -1.19
C HIS A 521 2.77 -39.41 -1.24
N GLY A 522 1.57 -39.71 -1.74
CA GLY A 522 1.03 -41.07 -1.84
C GLY A 522 1.09 -41.81 -0.52
N GLY A 523 1.53 -43.08 -0.58
CA GLY A 523 1.61 -43.95 0.59
C GLY A 523 2.62 -43.50 1.66
N ASP A 524 3.62 -42.71 1.28
CA ASP A 524 4.69 -42.25 2.19
C ASP A 524 4.24 -41.09 3.09
N SER A 525 3.09 -40.46 2.76
CA SER A 525 2.42 -39.46 3.61
C SER A 525 2.26 -39.91 5.07
N LYS A 526 2.11 -41.21 5.34
CA LYS A 526 2.08 -41.78 6.70
C LYS A 526 3.48 -42.20 7.17
N PHE A 527 4.28 -41.21 7.55
CA PHE A 527 5.67 -41.41 7.94
C PHE A 527 5.89 -42.03 9.33
N TYR A 528 4.87 -42.04 10.20
CA TYR A 528 4.95 -42.66 11.53
C TYR A 528 3.70 -43.45 11.90
N SER A 529 3.84 -44.66 12.45
CA SER A 529 2.70 -45.44 12.94
C SER A 529 3.13 -46.56 13.90
N VAL A 530 2.77 -46.44 15.19
CA VAL A 530 3.12 -47.38 16.27
C VAL A 530 1.90 -47.68 17.15
N ALA A 531 1.89 -48.81 17.85
CA ALA A 531 0.85 -49.12 18.83
C ALA A 531 1.01 -48.26 20.10
N LEU A 532 -0.10 -47.89 20.75
CA LEU A 532 -0.06 -47.02 21.94
C LEU A 532 0.69 -47.66 23.12
N ASP A 533 0.68 -49.00 23.21
CA ASP A 533 1.44 -49.76 24.21
C ASP A 533 2.97 -49.69 24.04
N THR A 534 3.47 -49.04 22.98
CA THR A 534 4.89 -48.71 22.80
C THR A 534 5.30 -47.39 23.45
N PHE A 535 4.35 -46.56 23.90
CA PHE A 535 4.63 -45.30 24.58
C PHE A 535 4.72 -45.46 26.09
N THR A 536 5.69 -44.78 26.71
CA THR A 536 5.78 -44.62 28.16
C THR A 536 5.15 -43.27 28.57
N PRO A 537 4.11 -43.26 29.41
CA PRO A 537 3.63 -42.02 30.02
C PRO A 537 4.75 -41.27 30.77
N GLY A 538 4.87 -39.97 30.48
CA GLY A 538 5.90 -39.08 30.98
C GLY A 538 7.11 -38.88 30.06
N GLU A 539 7.24 -39.63 28.97
CA GLU A 539 8.35 -39.49 28.01
C GLU A 539 8.00 -38.56 26.84
N THR A 540 8.99 -37.77 26.38
CA THR A 540 8.92 -37.02 25.12
C THR A 540 9.33 -37.91 23.97
N VAL A 541 8.38 -38.18 23.07
CA VAL A 541 8.61 -38.85 21.80
C VAL A 541 9.19 -37.83 20.82
N THR A 542 10.25 -38.20 20.09
CA THR A 542 10.78 -37.42 18.96
C THR A 542 10.67 -38.28 17.71
N VAL A 543 9.99 -37.76 16.69
CA VAL A 543 9.77 -38.44 15.41
C VAL A 543 10.44 -37.62 14.30
N PRO A 544 11.40 -38.18 13.54
CA PRO A 544 11.91 -37.54 12.33
C PRO A 544 10.77 -37.31 11.34
N GLY A 545 10.67 -36.09 10.83
CA GLY A 545 9.68 -35.71 9.83
C GLY A 545 9.93 -36.34 8.46
N PHE A 546 8.87 -36.51 7.68
CA PHE A 546 8.99 -36.72 6.24
C PHE A 546 9.12 -35.37 5.57
N VAL A 547 10.27 -35.11 4.94
CA VAL A 547 10.53 -33.88 4.16
C VAL A 547 9.52 -33.82 3.02
N ALA A 548 8.69 -32.80 3.04
CA ALA A 548 7.51 -32.65 2.19
C ALA A 548 7.68 -31.42 1.30
N THR A 549 6.64 -30.60 1.15
CA THR A 549 6.75 -29.30 0.48
C THR A 549 7.05 -28.19 1.49
N ASN A 550 7.31 -26.99 1.02
CA ASN A 550 7.34 -25.77 1.85
C ASN A 550 5.93 -25.37 2.33
N ALA A 551 4.97 -26.30 2.21
CA ALA A 551 3.59 -25.97 1.99
C ALA A 551 2.63 -27.01 2.55
N SER A 552 3.04 -27.65 3.64
CA SER A 552 2.44 -28.87 4.15
C SER A 552 1.67 -28.68 5.47
N PHE A 553 0.73 -29.58 5.74
CA PHE A 553 0.09 -29.72 7.04
C PHE A 553 0.39 -31.08 7.64
N LEU A 554 0.47 -31.15 8.98
CA LEU A 554 0.58 -32.42 9.69
C LEU A 554 -0.78 -32.93 10.13
N THR A 555 -0.91 -34.22 10.35
CA THR A 555 -2.13 -34.81 10.91
C THR A 555 -1.82 -35.89 11.94
N LEU A 556 -2.32 -35.68 13.16
CA LEU A 556 -2.32 -36.67 14.24
C LEU A 556 -3.50 -37.62 14.03
N ARG A 557 -3.28 -38.92 14.25
CA ARG A 557 -4.35 -39.92 14.18
C ARG A 557 -4.25 -40.97 15.29
N THR A 558 -5.38 -41.31 15.89
CA THR A 558 -5.59 -42.59 16.59
C THR A 558 -6.54 -43.49 15.81
N GLU A 559 -6.31 -44.80 15.85
CA GLU A 559 -7.29 -45.79 15.40
C GLU A 559 -8.52 -45.82 16.32
N SER A 560 -9.65 -46.34 15.85
CA SER A 560 -10.92 -46.35 16.63
C SER A 560 -10.72 -46.94 18.02
N GLU A 561 -11.39 -46.41 19.05
CA GLU A 561 -11.28 -46.89 20.44
C GLU A 561 -9.87 -46.82 21.06
N ALA A 562 -8.90 -46.17 20.40
CA ALA A 562 -7.57 -45.89 20.93
C ALA A 562 -7.49 -44.43 21.36
N THR A 563 -6.96 -44.17 22.56
CA THR A 563 -6.87 -42.83 23.17
C THR A 563 -5.44 -42.52 23.56
N ILE A 564 -4.93 -41.36 23.16
CA ILE A 564 -3.68 -40.80 23.67
C ILE A 564 -3.93 -39.37 24.15
N THR A 565 -3.31 -39.02 25.27
CA THR A 565 -3.21 -37.64 25.77
C THR A 565 -1.77 -37.19 25.60
N ILE A 566 -1.57 -36.04 24.96
CA ILE A 566 -0.26 -35.45 24.70
C ILE A 566 -0.18 -33.99 25.19
N ASP A 567 1.03 -33.54 25.41
CA ASP A 567 1.41 -32.19 25.84
C ASP A 567 2.75 -31.83 25.17
N ASP A 568 3.23 -30.58 25.33
CA ASP A 568 4.53 -30.09 24.83
C ASP A 568 4.77 -30.46 23.35
N LEU A 569 3.82 -30.15 22.46
CA LEU A 569 3.92 -30.43 21.03
C LEU A 569 4.84 -29.41 20.36
N VAL A 570 5.89 -29.87 19.68
CA VAL A 570 6.83 -29.02 18.94
C VAL A 570 7.05 -29.58 17.54
N ILE A 571 7.03 -28.71 16.53
CA ILE A 571 7.47 -28.98 15.16
C ILE A 571 8.66 -28.05 14.91
N GLU A 572 9.84 -28.58 14.65
CA GLU A 572 11.06 -27.78 14.52
C GLU A 572 12.00 -28.32 13.44
N ALA A 573 12.72 -27.41 12.78
CA ALA A 573 13.79 -27.78 11.85
C ALA A 573 14.93 -28.51 12.58
N ILE A 574 15.63 -29.38 11.85
CA ILE A 574 16.85 -30.04 12.31
C ILE A 574 18.04 -29.33 11.64
N GLU A 575 18.90 -28.70 12.45
CA GLU A 575 20.19 -28.13 12.02
C GLU A 575 21.24 -29.21 11.63
#